data_AF-S9P571-F1
#
_entry.id   AF-S9P571-F1
#
_cell.length_a   1.000
_cell.length_b   1.000
_cell.length_c   1.000
_cell.angle_alpha   90.00
_cell.angle_beta   90.00
_cell.angle_gamma   90.00
#
_symmetry.space_group_name_H-M   'P 1'
#
loop_
_entity.id
_entity.type
_entity.pdbx_description
1 polymer ?
#
loop_
_entity_poly.entity_id
_entity_poly.type
_entity_poly.pdbx_seq_one_letter_code
_entity_poly.pdbx_strand_id
1 'polypeptide(L)'
;MPLELRRIEVHLDEPTEDGETVIRLLTNVPTEKMSALEVAELYRKRWTIEAMFGELESVLESEVRSLGKPRAALLAFGVAVLAYNALSVVKSAVEASHDLEANNMQVSTYYIAAEVKFTYGGMMVMVEPEEWAGQEVQSAEQLSAALLEMAKKVKPATLRKHSRAAKKKVKKGYAPGEVARKHVATAHVLKGETLC
;
A
#
# COMPACT_ATOMS: atom_id res chain seq x y z
N MET A 1 -6.28 3.73 -37.17
CA MET A 1 -6.84 2.38 -36.98
C MET A 1 -7.69 2.38 -35.72
N PRO A 2 -8.85 1.71 -35.68
CA PRO A 2 -9.64 1.61 -34.46
C PRO A 2 -8.87 0.83 -33.38
N LEU A 3 -9.02 1.21 -32.12
CA LEU A 3 -8.44 0.47 -30.99
C LEU A 3 -9.30 -0.77 -30.73
N GLU A 4 -8.75 -1.96 -30.97
CA GLU A 4 -9.41 -3.21 -30.62
C GLU A 4 -9.35 -3.44 -29.11
N LEU A 5 -10.51 -3.75 -28.52
CA LEU A 5 -10.67 -4.00 -27.10
C LEU A 5 -11.34 -5.35 -26.90
N ARG A 6 -10.90 -6.06 -25.86
CA ARG A 6 -11.51 -7.31 -25.41
C ARG A 6 -12.17 -7.09 -24.06
N ARG A 7 -13.33 -7.70 -23.87
CA ARG A 7 -14.00 -7.79 -22.57
C ARG A 7 -13.71 -9.14 -21.95
N ILE A 8 -13.22 -9.13 -20.71
CA ILE A 8 -13.04 -10.33 -19.88
C ILE A 8 -14.09 -10.27 -18.77
N GLU A 9 -14.79 -11.38 -18.56
CA GLU A 9 -15.77 -11.51 -17.49
C GLU A 9 -15.25 -12.51 -16.46
N VAL A 10 -15.06 -12.04 -15.23
CA VAL A 10 -14.65 -12.84 -14.09
C VAL A 10 -15.88 -13.13 -13.27
N HIS A 11 -16.34 -14.38 -13.29
CA HIS A 11 -17.45 -14.84 -12.48
C HIS A 11 -16.96 -15.14 -11.07
N LEU A 12 -17.63 -14.58 -10.07
CA LEU A 12 -17.27 -14.74 -8.67
C LEU A 12 -18.08 -15.86 -8.03
N ASP A 13 -17.44 -16.66 -7.18
CA ASP A 13 -18.12 -17.69 -6.38
C ASP A 13 -19.04 -17.06 -5.32
N GLU A 14 -18.62 -15.92 -4.76
CA GLU A 14 -19.39 -15.11 -3.82
C GLU A 14 -19.61 -13.70 -4.38
N PRO A 15 -20.79 -13.08 -4.18
CA PRO A 15 -21.04 -11.74 -4.66
C PRO A 15 -20.16 -10.69 -3.94
N THR A 16 -19.92 -9.56 -4.60
CA THR A 16 -19.28 -8.38 -3.98
C THR A 16 -20.13 -7.78 -2.85
N GLU A 17 -19.60 -6.83 -2.09
CA GLU A 17 -20.37 -6.10 -1.06
C GLU A 17 -21.63 -5.41 -1.64
N ASP A 18 -21.59 -5.06 -2.92
CA ASP A 18 -22.69 -4.44 -3.66
C ASP A 18 -23.62 -5.48 -4.36
N GLY A 19 -23.36 -6.78 -4.17
CA GLY A 19 -24.18 -7.87 -4.72
C GLY A 19 -23.84 -8.29 -6.15
N GLU A 20 -22.75 -7.79 -6.74
CA GLU A 20 -22.34 -8.15 -8.10
C GLU A 20 -21.69 -9.53 -8.14
N THR A 21 -22.02 -10.34 -9.15
CA THR A 21 -21.46 -11.70 -9.34
C THR A 21 -20.47 -11.79 -10.49
N VAL A 22 -20.25 -10.70 -11.22
CA VAL A 22 -19.37 -10.66 -12.40
C VAL A 22 -18.58 -9.36 -12.43
N ILE A 23 -17.25 -9.46 -12.41
CA ILE A 23 -16.35 -8.33 -12.67
C ILE A 23 -16.01 -8.30 -14.16
N ARG A 24 -16.17 -7.14 -14.81
CA ARG A 24 -15.87 -6.96 -16.23
C ARG A 24 -14.60 -6.12 -16.41
N LEU A 25 -13.60 -6.70 -17.06
CA LEU A 25 -12.35 -6.03 -17.39
C LEU A 25 -12.33 -5.71 -18.88
N LEU A 26 -11.91 -4.50 -19.23
CA LEU A 26 -11.70 -4.08 -20.62
C LEU A 26 -10.19 -3.93 -20.86
N THR A 27 -9.65 -4.59 -21.87
CA THR A 27 -8.21 -4.57 -22.18
C THR A 27 -7.96 -4.43 -23.68
N ASN A 28 -6.91 -3.70 -24.05
CA ASN A 28 -6.38 -3.63 -25.41
C ASN A 28 -5.24 -4.65 -25.64
N VAL A 29 -4.96 -5.51 -24.66
CA VAL A 29 -3.94 -6.55 -24.79
C VAL A 29 -4.51 -7.71 -25.62
N PRO A 30 -3.82 -8.10 -26.71
CA PRO A 30 -4.30 -9.14 -27.61
C PRO A 30 -4.08 -10.55 -27.01
N THR A 31 -4.81 -11.55 -27.52
CA THR A 31 -4.89 -12.91 -26.93
C THR A 31 -3.61 -13.71 -27.05
N GLU A 32 -2.82 -13.38 -28.06
CA GLU A 32 -1.51 -13.98 -28.30
C GLU A 32 -0.48 -13.52 -27.26
N LYS A 33 -0.70 -12.37 -26.60
CA LYS A 33 0.21 -11.82 -25.58
C LYS A 33 -0.19 -12.19 -24.17
N MET A 34 -1.49 -12.14 -23.86
CA MET A 34 -2.00 -12.52 -22.54
C MET A 34 -3.40 -13.13 -22.66
N SER A 35 -3.55 -14.28 -22.04
CA SER A 35 -4.82 -14.95 -21.82
C SER A 35 -5.75 -14.14 -20.91
N ALA A 36 -7.03 -14.47 -20.90
CA ALA A 36 -8.00 -13.84 -20.00
C ALA A 36 -7.65 -14.04 -18.52
N LEU A 37 -7.15 -15.24 -18.17
CA LEU A 37 -6.73 -15.58 -16.81
C LEU A 37 -5.55 -14.72 -16.35
N GLU A 38 -4.52 -14.59 -17.18
CA GLU A 38 -3.34 -13.78 -16.85
C GLU A 38 -3.70 -12.30 -16.66
N VAL A 39 -4.63 -11.78 -17.46
CA VAL A 39 -5.14 -10.41 -17.30
C VAL A 39 -5.92 -10.26 -15.99
N ALA A 40 -6.77 -11.23 -15.64
CA ALA A 40 -7.53 -11.20 -14.38
C ALA A 40 -6.59 -11.29 -13.16
N GLU A 41 -5.59 -12.17 -13.21
CA GLU A 41 -4.55 -12.30 -12.17
C GLU A 41 -3.71 -11.01 -12.04
N LEU A 42 -3.34 -10.39 -13.16
CA LEU A 42 -2.67 -9.09 -13.14
C LEU A 42 -3.56 -8.00 -12.55
N TYR A 43 -4.84 -7.97 -12.92
CA TYR A 43 -5.80 -7.01 -12.39
C TYR A 43 -5.99 -7.17 -10.88
N ARG A 44 -5.95 -8.39 -10.34
CA ARG A 44 -5.98 -8.64 -8.90
C ARG A 44 -4.84 -7.94 -8.17
N LYS A 45 -3.67 -7.80 -8.80
CA LYS A 45 -2.53 -7.05 -8.24
C LYS A 45 -2.79 -5.55 -8.15
N ARG A 46 -3.85 -4.99 -8.73
CA ARG A 46 -4.19 -3.55 -8.56
C ARG A 46 -4.32 -3.16 -7.09
N TRP A 47 -4.80 -4.07 -6.24
CA TRP A 47 -4.94 -3.84 -4.80
C TRP A 47 -3.61 -3.56 -4.08
N THR A 48 -2.47 -3.97 -4.66
CA THR A 48 -1.16 -3.65 -4.08
C THR A 48 -0.88 -2.15 -4.06
N ILE A 49 -1.48 -1.38 -4.99
CA ILE A 49 -1.38 0.08 -5.01
C ILE A 49 -2.12 0.69 -3.82
N GLU A 50 -3.33 0.20 -3.53
CA GLU A 50 -4.12 0.66 -2.39
C GLU A 50 -3.42 0.30 -1.06
N ALA A 51 -2.83 -0.90 -0.98
CA ALA A 51 -2.00 -1.29 0.15
C ALA A 51 -0.78 -0.37 0.32
N MET A 52 -0.08 -0.01 -0.77
CA MET A 52 1.02 0.97 -0.75
C MET A 52 0.54 2.32 -0.21
N PHE A 53 -0.58 2.86 -0.72
CA PHE A 53 -1.11 4.13 -0.21
C PHE A 53 -1.46 4.08 1.27
N GLY A 54 -2.00 2.95 1.74
CA GLY A 54 -2.22 2.72 3.16
C GLY A 54 -0.92 2.73 3.98
N GLU A 55 0.17 2.18 3.46
CA GLU A 55 1.49 2.22 4.11
C GLU A 55 2.11 3.64 4.08
N LEU A 56 1.98 4.38 2.97
CA LEU A 56 2.42 5.78 2.86
C LEU A 56 1.77 6.65 3.94
N GLU A 57 0.45 6.53 4.13
CA GLU A 57 -0.28 7.29 5.13
C GLU A 57 0.08 6.85 6.56
N SER A 58 0.02 5.54 6.82
CA SER A 58 0.10 5.02 8.20
C SER A 58 1.51 4.85 8.75
N VAL A 59 2.52 4.70 7.88
CA VAL A 59 3.92 4.45 8.28
C VAL A 59 4.80 5.67 8.03
N LEU A 60 4.63 6.33 6.89
CA LEU A 60 5.51 7.41 6.44
C LEU A 60 4.91 8.81 6.60
N GLU A 61 3.70 8.91 7.17
CA GLU A 61 3.00 10.17 7.43
C GLU A 61 2.97 11.07 6.18
N SER A 62 2.64 10.48 5.01
CA SER A 62 2.72 11.16 3.71
C SER A 62 1.84 12.41 3.59
N GLU A 63 0.90 12.61 4.53
CA GLU A 63 0.03 13.79 4.65
C GLU A 63 0.33 14.61 5.91
N VAL A 64 1.37 15.45 5.83
CA VAL A 64 1.73 16.34 6.94
C VAL A 64 0.77 17.53 7.01
N ARG A 65 -0.17 17.48 7.94
CA ARG A 65 -1.24 18.50 8.12
C ARG A 65 -0.75 19.94 8.29
N SER A 66 0.47 20.12 8.81
CA SER A 66 1.05 21.45 9.05
C SER A 66 1.68 22.10 7.81
N LEU A 67 1.84 21.36 6.71
CA LEU A 67 2.36 21.91 5.44
C LEU A 67 1.28 22.66 4.68
N GLY A 68 1.01 23.91 5.07
CA GLY A 68 0.00 24.77 4.43
C GLY A 68 0.35 25.27 3.01
N LYS A 69 1.51 24.88 2.44
CA LYS A 69 1.94 25.28 1.09
C LYS A 69 1.83 24.08 0.13
N PRO A 70 1.04 24.17 -0.96
CA PRO A 70 0.83 23.04 -1.88
C PRO A 70 2.12 22.43 -2.44
N ARG A 71 3.12 23.27 -2.77
CA ARG A 71 4.42 22.80 -3.28
C ARG A 71 5.20 22.00 -2.23
N ALA A 72 5.09 22.38 -0.95
CA ALA A 72 5.77 21.68 0.13
C ALA A 72 5.07 20.35 0.45
N ALA A 73 3.74 20.33 0.41
CA ALA A 73 2.96 19.09 0.53
C ALA A 73 3.31 18.09 -0.59
N LEU A 74 3.40 18.55 -1.84
CA LEU A 74 3.79 17.69 -2.97
C LEU A 74 5.21 17.15 -2.82
N LEU A 75 6.16 17.98 -2.37
CA LEU A 75 7.53 17.54 -2.11
C LEU A 75 7.56 16.48 -1.00
N ALA A 76 6.89 16.73 0.12
CA ALA A 76 6.82 15.78 1.24
C ALA A 76 6.21 14.44 0.82
N PHE A 77 5.13 14.48 0.04
CA PHE A 77 4.52 13.28 -0.53
C PHE A 77 5.50 12.53 -1.46
N GLY A 78 6.22 13.24 -2.34
CA GLY A 78 7.24 12.64 -3.20
C GLY A 78 8.38 11.97 -2.42
N VAL A 79 8.84 12.60 -1.32
CA VAL A 79 9.84 12.01 -0.41
C VAL A 79 9.29 10.76 0.27
N ALA A 80 8.03 10.76 0.70
CA ALA A 80 7.39 9.57 1.28
C ALA A 80 7.33 8.41 0.27
N VAL A 81 7.02 8.68 -1.00
CA VAL A 81 7.05 7.67 -2.06
C VAL A 81 8.46 7.11 -2.28
N LEU A 82 9.48 7.97 -2.31
CA LEU A 82 10.87 7.52 -2.43
C LEU A 82 11.30 6.65 -1.24
N ALA A 83 10.96 7.07 -0.02
CA ALA A 83 11.24 6.32 1.20
C ALA A 83 10.52 4.96 1.19
N TYR A 84 9.27 4.90 0.72
CA TYR A 84 8.55 3.64 0.54
C TYR A 84 9.28 2.70 -0.43
N ASN A 85 9.77 3.21 -1.55
CA ASN A 85 10.52 2.39 -2.52
C ASN A 85 11.79 1.81 -1.89
N ALA A 86 12.55 2.63 -1.15
CA ALA A 86 13.75 2.19 -0.44
C ALA A 86 13.43 1.10 0.61
N LEU A 87 12.40 1.32 1.44
CA LEU A 87 11.95 0.35 2.42
C LEU A 87 11.42 -0.94 1.78
N SER A 88 10.77 -0.84 0.62
CA SER A 88 10.28 -2.00 -0.13
C SER A 88 11.42 -2.87 -0.65
N VAL A 89 12.52 -2.27 -1.09
CA VAL A 89 13.74 -3.00 -1.50
C VAL A 89 14.35 -3.73 -0.29
N VAL A 90 14.49 -3.05 0.85
CA VAL A 90 15.02 -3.66 2.09
C VAL A 90 14.11 -4.81 2.54
N LYS A 91 12.80 -4.59 2.56
CA LYS A 91 11.80 -5.62 2.88
C LYS A 91 11.93 -6.82 1.95
N SER A 92 12.02 -6.59 0.64
CA SER A 92 12.15 -7.66 -0.36
C SER A 92 13.43 -8.46 -0.16
N ALA A 93 14.54 -7.82 0.20
CA ALA A 93 15.79 -8.52 0.51
C ALA A 93 15.67 -9.43 1.74
N VAL A 94 14.97 -8.96 2.79
CA VAL A 94 14.66 -9.78 3.97
C VAL A 94 13.72 -10.93 3.60
N GLU A 95 12.65 -10.69 2.86
CA GLU A 95 11.70 -11.73 2.44
C GLU A 95 12.38 -12.79 1.55
N ALA A 96 13.29 -12.39 0.67
CA ALA A 96 14.03 -13.30 -0.20
C ALA A 96 15.11 -14.13 0.52
N SER A 97 15.62 -13.64 1.66
CA SER A 97 16.72 -14.28 2.39
C SER A 97 16.26 -15.26 3.48
N HIS A 98 14.96 -15.32 3.76
CA HIS A 98 14.39 -16.09 4.88
C HIS A 98 13.19 -16.92 4.43
N ASP A 99 13.03 -18.11 4.99
CA ASP A 99 11.85 -18.95 4.74
C ASP A 99 10.67 -18.50 5.61
N LEU A 100 9.97 -17.47 5.14
CA LEU A 100 8.85 -16.85 5.86
C LEU A 100 7.56 -17.68 5.78
N GLU A 101 7.38 -18.42 4.69
CA GLU A 101 6.23 -19.30 4.46
C GLU A 101 6.20 -20.43 5.48
N ALA A 102 7.35 -21.11 5.70
CA ALA A 102 7.45 -22.16 6.73
C ALA A 102 7.11 -21.66 8.14
N ASN A 103 7.27 -20.35 8.39
CA ASN A 103 7.03 -19.72 9.68
C ASN A 103 5.68 -18.97 9.76
N ASN A 104 4.85 -19.08 8.72
CA ASN A 104 3.58 -18.35 8.55
C ASN A 104 3.73 -16.87 8.92
N MET A 105 4.71 -16.22 8.31
CA MET A 105 5.17 -14.89 8.71
C MET A 105 5.17 -13.93 7.53
N GLN A 106 4.83 -12.68 7.81
CA GLN A 106 5.00 -11.56 6.88
C GLN A 106 5.87 -10.49 7.52
N VAL A 107 6.69 -9.82 6.71
CA VAL A 107 7.54 -8.71 7.17
C VAL A 107 6.73 -7.40 7.16
N SER A 108 6.85 -6.63 8.24
CA SER A 108 6.17 -5.35 8.40
C SER A 108 7.07 -4.20 7.96
N THR A 109 6.64 -3.45 6.94
CA THR A 109 7.30 -2.21 6.51
C THR A 109 7.40 -1.21 7.66
N TYR A 110 6.39 -1.16 8.54
CA TYR A 110 6.39 -0.33 9.76
C TYR A 110 7.55 -0.64 10.70
N TYR A 111 7.81 -1.93 10.98
CA TYR A 111 8.88 -2.29 11.91
C TYR A 111 10.26 -2.06 11.31
N ILE A 112 10.42 -2.19 9.98
CA ILE A 112 11.66 -1.78 9.30
C ILE A 112 11.87 -0.27 9.46
N ALA A 113 10.85 0.55 9.18
CA ALA A 113 10.94 2.00 9.34
C ALA A 113 11.26 2.41 10.79
N ALA A 114 10.63 1.74 11.76
CA ALA A 114 10.87 1.98 13.19
C ALA A 114 12.32 1.63 13.59
N GLU A 115 12.86 0.51 13.09
CA GLU A 115 14.24 0.10 13.33
C GLU A 115 15.24 1.14 12.76
N VAL A 116 15.02 1.59 11.52
CA VAL A 116 15.84 2.64 10.91
C VAL A 116 15.79 3.92 11.76
N LYS A 117 14.61 4.37 12.16
CA LYS A 117 14.44 5.57 12.99
C LYS A 117 15.14 5.46 14.35
N PHE A 118 15.08 4.28 14.97
CA PHE A 118 15.68 4.02 16.28
C PHE A 118 17.21 3.96 16.19
N THR A 119 17.76 3.32 15.16
CA THR A 119 19.18 3.02 15.04
C THR A 119 19.97 4.14 14.35
N TYR A 120 19.31 5.00 13.55
CA TYR A 120 19.96 6.04 12.74
C TYR A 120 20.92 6.92 13.54
N GLY A 121 20.50 7.44 14.69
CA GLY A 121 21.33 8.35 15.49
C GLY A 121 22.62 7.68 15.99
N GLY A 122 22.55 6.42 16.43
CA GLY A 122 23.72 5.66 16.85
C GLY A 122 24.65 5.32 15.69
N MET A 123 24.08 4.96 14.53
CA MET A 123 24.83 4.69 13.32
C MET A 123 25.62 5.92 12.86
N MET A 124 25.00 7.11 12.87
CA MET A 124 25.67 8.36 12.48
C MET A 124 26.82 8.78 13.41
N VAL A 125 26.88 8.23 14.63
CA VAL A 125 27.99 8.47 15.57
C VAL A 125 29.12 7.46 15.36
N MET A 126 28.79 6.23 14.98
CA MET A 126 29.73 5.11 14.94
C MET A 126 30.33 4.86 13.55
N VAL A 127 29.63 5.23 12.48
CA VAL A 127 30.07 4.98 11.10
C VAL A 127 30.76 6.22 10.56
N GLU A 128 32.04 6.10 10.23
CA GLU A 128 32.82 7.20 9.66
C GLU A 128 32.43 7.43 8.18
N PRO A 129 32.47 8.67 7.66
CA PRO A 129 32.15 8.96 6.25
C PRO A 129 32.92 8.10 5.25
N GLU A 130 34.16 7.76 5.56
CA GLU A 130 35.04 6.93 4.75
C GLU A 130 34.52 5.49 4.60
N GLU A 131 33.76 4.99 5.57
CA GLU A 131 33.14 3.65 5.50
C GLU A 131 31.98 3.61 4.48
N TRP A 132 31.42 4.76 4.12
CA TRP A 132 30.42 4.87 3.04
C TRP A 132 31.06 5.00 1.65
N ALA A 133 32.37 5.28 1.56
CA ALA A 133 33.04 5.50 0.29
C ALA A 133 32.95 4.26 -0.62
N GLY A 134 32.58 4.49 -1.88
CA GLY A 134 32.44 3.43 -2.89
C GLY A 134 31.08 2.71 -2.88
N GLN A 135 30.21 2.93 -1.89
CA GLN A 135 28.82 2.44 -1.94
C GLN A 135 28.01 3.18 -3.02
N GLU A 136 28.33 4.46 -3.29
CA GLU A 136 27.64 5.30 -4.28
C GLU A 136 27.84 4.87 -5.75
N VAL A 137 28.81 3.99 -6.02
CA VAL A 137 29.22 3.59 -7.37
C VAL A 137 28.77 2.15 -7.70
N GLN A 138 27.97 1.53 -6.84
CA GLN A 138 27.51 0.16 -7.05
C GLN A 138 26.48 0.07 -8.18
N SER A 139 26.63 -0.97 -9.01
CA SER A 139 25.56 -1.44 -9.90
C SER A 139 24.39 -2.00 -9.11
N ALA A 140 23.22 -2.11 -9.75
CA ALA A 140 22.03 -2.70 -9.13
C ALA A 140 22.29 -4.15 -8.66
N GLU A 141 23.06 -4.91 -9.43
CA GLU A 141 23.45 -6.28 -9.12
C GLU A 141 24.32 -6.33 -7.86
N GLN A 142 25.35 -5.48 -7.77
CA GLN A 142 26.22 -5.39 -6.59
C GLN A 142 25.46 -4.99 -5.34
N LEU A 143 24.59 -3.98 -5.44
CA LEU A 143 23.75 -3.53 -4.34
C LEU A 143 22.81 -4.65 -3.88
N SER A 144 22.18 -5.35 -4.83
CA SER A 144 21.28 -6.47 -4.50
C SER A 144 21.98 -7.60 -3.76
N ALA A 145 23.19 -7.97 -4.19
CA ALA A 145 24.00 -9.00 -3.52
C ALA A 145 24.38 -8.57 -2.10
N ALA A 146 24.81 -7.32 -1.93
CA ALA A 146 25.14 -6.76 -0.62
C ALA A 146 23.93 -6.75 0.33
N LEU A 147 22.76 -6.33 -0.17
CA LEU A 147 21.51 -6.32 0.59
C LEU A 147 21.09 -7.72 1.02
N LEU A 148 21.21 -8.73 0.14
CA LEU A 148 20.89 -10.12 0.49
C LEU A 148 21.85 -10.67 1.56
N GLU A 149 23.15 -10.40 1.47
CA GLU A 149 24.11 -10.82 2.51
C GLU A 149 23.85 -10.16 3.87
N MET A 150 23.47 -8.87 3.87
CA MET A 150 23.05 -8.19 5.11
C MET A 150 21.73 -8.74 5.64
N ALA A 151 20.76 -9.00 4.76
CA ALA A 151 19.44 -9.50 5.12
C ALA A 151 19.48 -10.86 5.83
N LYS A 152 20.42 -11.74 5.50
CA LYS A 152 20.64 -13.02 6.21
C LYS A 152 20.90 -12.83 7.72
N LYS A 153 21.47 -11.69 8.13
CA LYS A 153 21.79 -11.38 9.54
C LYS A 153 20.60 -10.81 10.31
N VAL A 154 19.54 -10.40 9.61
CA VAL A 154 18.31 -9.89 10.21
C VAL A 154 17.60 -11.04 10.92
N LYS A 155 17.03 -10.76 12.09
CA LYS A 155 16.14 -11.70 12.80
C LYS A 155 14.70 -11.41 12.38
N PRO A 156 14.07 -12.19 11.48
CA PRO A 156 12.77 -11.80 10.92
C PRO A 156 11.71 -11.61 12.00
N ALA A 157 11.74 -12.41 13.07
CA ALA A 157 10.79 -12.34 14.18
C ALA A 157 10.58 -10.93 14.77
N THR A 158 11.61 -10.07 14.76
CA THR A 158 11.50 -8.68 15.26
C THR A 158 10.71 -7.78 14.32
N LEU A 159 10.59 -8.17 13.04
CA LEU A 159 9.89 -7.44 11.99
C LEU A 159 8.52 -8.04 11.66
N ARG A 160 8.02 -8.98 12.47
CA ARG A 160 6.77 -9.70 12.19
C ARG A 160 5.58 -8.75 12.10
N LYS A 161 4.86 -8.81 10.98
CA LYS A 161 3.58 -8.13 10.83
C LYS A 161 2.52 -8.80 11.71
N HIS A 162 1.91 -8.03 12.59
CA HIS A 162 0.78 -8.49 13.38
C HIS A 162 -0.53 -8.18 12.66
N SER A 163 -1.27 -9.21 12.24
CA SER A 163 -2.60 -9.05 11.66
C SER A 163 -3.57 -8.53 12.72
N ARG A 164 -4.31 -7.46 12.41
CA ARG A 164 -5.48 -7.11 13.22
C ARG A 164 -6.53 -8.20 13.07
N ALA A 165 -7.17 -8.58 14.18
CA ALA A 165 -8.35 -9.44 14.14
C ALA A 165 -9.41 -8.83 13.21
N ALA A 166 -10.15 -9.68 12.51
CA ALA A 166 -11.23 -9.24 11.64
C ALA A 166 -12.16 -8.28 12.40
N LYS A 167 -12.44 -7.11 11.80
CA LYS A 167 -13.39 -6.17 12.39
C LYS A 167 -14.71 -6.92 12.58
N LYS A 168 -15.28 -6.88 13.79
CA LYS A 168 -16.62 -7.44 14.04
C LYS A 168 -17.58 -6.81 13.03
N LYS A 169 -18.30 -7.64 12.26
CA LYS A 169 -19.39 -7.20 11.39
C LYS A 169 -20.50 -6.64 12.29
N VAL A 170 -20.39 -5.35 12.63
CA VAL A 170 -21.51 -4.62 13.20
C VAL A 170 -22.50 -4.46 12.05
N LYS A 171 -23.73 -4.97 12.20
CA LYS A 171 -24.82 -4.59 11.30
C LYS A 171 -24.94 -3.07 11.43
N LYS A 172 -24.42 -2.32 10.46
CA LYS A 172 -24.79 -0.92 10.30
C LYS A 172 -26.27 -0.97 9.93
N GLY A 173 -27.13 -0.91 10.94
CA GLY A 173 -28.54 -0.67 10.68
C GLY A 173 -28.59 0.64 9.92
N TYR A 174 -29.13 0.60 8.69
CA TYR A 174 -29.57 1.83 8.06
C TYR A 174 -30.49 2.50 9.08
N ALA A 175 -30.28 3.79 9.35
CA ALA A 175 -31.27 4.54 10.12
C ALA A 175 -32.63 4.31 9.44
N PRO A 176 -33.71 4.05 10.19
CA PRO A 176 -35.03 3.88 9.60
C PRO A 176 -35.28 5.01 8.60
N GLY A 177 -35.83 4.70 7.42
CA GLY A 177 -35.94 5.69 6.33
C GLY A 177 -36.64 6.99 6.76
N GLU A 178 -37.51 6.93 7.78
CA GLU A 178 -38.12 8.11 8.40
C GLU A 178 -37.10 9.04 9.10
N VAL A 179 -36.10 8.47 9.79
CA VAL A 179 -35.02 9.22 10.45
C VAL A 179 -34.06 9.80 9.42
N ALA A 180 -33.74 9.03 8.37
CA ALA A 180 -32.90 9.51 7.27
C ALA A 180 -33.58 10.65 6.48
N ARG A 181 -34.90 10.59 6.27
CA ARG A 181 -35.69 11.64 5.60
C ARG A 181 -35.92 12.89 6.46
N LYS A 182 -35.73 12.80 7.79
CA LYS A 182 -35.72 13.98 8.69
C LYS A 182 -34.45 14.80 8.59
N HIS A 183 -33.40 14.33 7.89
CA HIS A 183 -32.23 15.15 7.60
C HIS A 183 -32.59 16.22 6.56
N VAL A 184 -32.78 17.45 7.03
CA VAL A 184 -32.89 18.66 6.21
C VAL A 184 -31.56 19.41 6.23
N ALA A 185 -31.15 19.93 5.07
CA ALA A 185 -29.90 20.70 4.98
C ALA A 185 -30.02 21.95 5.87
N THR A 186 -28.98 22.23 6.66
CA THR A 186 -28.94 23.36 7.61
C THR A 186 -29.30 24.69 6.95
N ALA A 187 -28.98 24.85 5.66
CA ALA A 187 -29.34 26.03 4.87
C ALA A 187 -30.86 26.26 4.76
N HIS A 188 -31.68 25.21 4.66
CA HIS A 188 -33.14 25.33 4.61
C HIS A 188 -33.73 25.67 5.98
N VAL A 189 -33.17 25.10 7.05
CA VAL A 189 -33.56 25.40 8.44
C VAL A 189 -33.29 26.87 8.77
N LEU A 190 -32.14 27.39 8.37
CA LEU A 190 -31.76 28.80 8.58
C LEU A 190 -32.61 29.78 7.76
N LYS A 191 -33.22 29.33 6.65
CA LYS A 191 -34.16 30.11 5.84
C LYS A 191 -35.61 30.03 6.31
N GLY A 192 -35.90 29.21 7.32
CA GLY A 192 -37.26 29.02 7.85
C GLY A 192 -38.20 28.28 6.89
N GLU A 193 -37.65 27.58 5.88
CA GLU A 193 -38.45 26.85 4.92
C GLU A 193 -38.96 25.55 5.55
N THR A 194 -40.29 25.38 5.60
CA THR A 194 -40.89 24.13 6.09
C THR A 194 -40.98 23.17 4.92
N LEU A 195 -40.13 22.13 4.92
CA LEU A 195 -40.12 21.10 3.89
C LEU A 195 -41.21 20.06 4.25
N CYS A 196 -42.23 19.95 3.39
CA CYS A 196 -43.28 18.93 3.44
C CYS A 196 -42.74 17.53 3.10
#